data_AF-A0A316TZH1-F1
#
_entry.id   AF-A0A316TZH1-F1
#
_cell.length_a   1.000
_cell.length_b   1.000
_cell.length_c   1.000
_cell.angle_alpha   90.00
_cell.angle_beta   90.00
_cell.angle_gamma   90.00
#
_symmetry.space_group_name_H-M   'P 1'
#
loop_
_entity.id
_entity.type
_entity.pdbx_description
1 polymer ?
#
loop_
_entity_poly.entity_id
_entity_poly.type
_entity_poly.pdbx_seq_one_letter_code
_entity_poly.pdbx_strand_id
1 'polypeptide(L)'
;MTRSSSPTFVITLISLVVLLLFVNSLPLANAADSCSASSPCSSSSSPCCSHSGFCGSGTLFCGGGCSPLASKTATDCMPMPVCIDRNVTLTPSDYNDTSLFVPVLQYAGNASQGLFTLDAGSLAAGPEGVMMQMTENSLVKLSTTAYILYGEMEVTCRHTAYQGVVATMITMSDVLDEIDWEFTTSNSSDAQTNWFPQGRIVSGSGKDSQPTSGTLDVSEWVTYGINWQPDRLQWLINGAVVRTLKRTDYSYPSTPTRLQLSVWAGGNSTNAQGVIDWSGGPISYTNSQYTTNGYYGMEISSVSIKCADTSIANVSTIGKGSNGPTSWTYTG
;
A
#
# COMPACT_ATOMS: atom_id res chain seq x y z
N MET A 1 -48.18 3.34 32.33
CA MET A 1 -47.86 2.59 31.10
C MET A 1 -47.80 3.58 29.95
N THR A 2 -46.60 4.00 29.55
CA THR A 2 -46.34 4.62 28.24
C THR A 2 -44.83 4.54 28.01
N ARG A 3 -44.41 3.58 27.16
CA ARG A 3 -43.02 3.46 26.69
C ARG A 3 -42.74 4.60 25.71
N SER A 4 -41.70 5.37 25.99
CA SER A 4 -41.07 6.26 25.02
C SER A 4 -40.12 5.43 24.15
N SER A 5 -40.39 5.42 22.84
CA SER A 5 -39.54 4.82 21.81
C SER A 5 -38.57 5.87 21.29
N SER A 6 -37.27 5.67 21.51
CA SER A 6 -36.21 6.43 20.83
C SER A 6 -36.11 6.01 19.37
N PRO A 7 -35.88 6.94 18.42
CA PRO A 7 -35.69 6.59 17.03
C PRO A 7 -34.25 6.07 16.81
N THR A 8 -34.14 4.83 16.36
CA THR A 8 -32.92 4.28 15.77
C THR A 8 -32.60 5.03 14.48
N PHE A 9 -31.51 5.80 14.49
CA PHE A 9 -30.89 6.31 13.27
C PHE A 9 -30.32 5.13 12.48
N VAL A 10 -30.97 4.78 11.37
CA VAL A 10 -30.42 3.87 10.37
C VAL A 10 -29.43 4.68 9.54
N ILE A 11 -28.15 4.58 9.90
CA ILE A 11 -27.05 5.07 9.04
C ILE A 11 -26.92 4.04 7.92
N THR A 12 -27.37 4.41 6.73
CA THR A 12 -27.15 3.65 5.49
C THR A 12 -25.64 3.65 5.22
N LEU A 13 -24.95 2.53 5.49
CA LEU A 13 -23.55 2.36 5.13
C LEU A 13 -23.41 2.37 3.60
N ILE A 14 -22.89 3.46 3.06
CA ILE A 14 -22.43 3.52 1.67
C ILE A 14 -21.08 2.80 1.62
N SER A 15 -21.01 1.73 0.83
CA SER A 15 -19.80 0.95 0.58
C SER A 15 -18.69 1.83 0.00
N LEU A 16 -17.64 2.11 0.79
CA LEU A 16 -16.39 2.67 0.27
C LEU A 16 -15.42 1.51 -0.03
N VAL A 17 -15.55 0.90 -1.21
CA VAL A 17 -14.40 0.28 -1.85
C VAL A 17 -13.79 1.38 -2.71
N VAL A 18 -12.77 2.05 -2.20
CA VAL A 18 -12.08 3.12 -2.94
C VAL A 18 -11.14 2.46 -3.94
N LEU A 19 -11.66 2.17 -5.13
CA LEU A 19 -10.81 1.96 -6.28
C LEU A 19 -10.22 3.32 -6.65
N LEU A 20 -8.97 3.59 -6.26
CA LEU A 20 -8.24 4.82 -6.56
C LEU A 20 -8.02 4.94 -8.08
N LEU A 21 -8.99 5.51 -8.79
CA LEU A 21 -8.85 5.92 -10.18
C LEU A 21 -8.10 7.25 -10.24
N PHE A 22 -6.76 7.20 -10.13
CA PHE A 22 -5.93 8.35 -10.46
C PHE A 22 -5.80 8.47 -11.97
N VAL A 23 -6.49 9.44 -12.56
CA VAL A 23 -6.21 9.88 -13.93
C VAL A 23 -4.99 10.79 -13.89
N ASN A 24 -3.80 10.22 -14.04
CA ASN A 24 -2.61 11.02 -14.33
C ASN A 24 -2.72 11.56 -15.76
N SER A 25 -2.80 12.88 -15.91
CA SER A 25 -2.53 13.55 -17.18
C SER A 25 -1.01 13.56 -17.42
N LEU A 26 -0.47 12.41 -17.81
CA LEU A 26 0.77 12.32 -18.58
C LEU A 26 0.37 12.27 -20.06
N PRO A 27 0.85 13.18 -20.92
CA PRO A 27 0.61 13.05 -22.34
C PRO A 27 1.57 11.98 -22.84
N LEU A 28 1.09 10.74 -22.99
CA LEU A 28 1.53 9.69 -23.94
C LEU A 28 0.97 8.33 -23.51
N ALA A 29 -0.31 8.09 -23.78
CA ALA A 29 -0.83 6.74 -23.97
C ALA A 29 -2.07 6.84 -24.87
N ASN A 30 -2.11 6.07 -25.96
CA ASN A 30 -3.36 5.78 -26.66
C ASN A 30 -4.41 5.37 -25.62
N ALA A 31 -5.66 5.84 -25.76
CA ALA A 31 -6.75 5.53 -24.85
C ALA A 31 -6.68 4.07 -24.38
N ALA A 32 -6.20 3.86 -23.15
CA ALA A 32 -6.05 2.54 -22.59
C ALA A 32 -7.46 2.05 -22.24
N ASP A 33 -7.86 0.91 -22.80
CA ASP A 33 -9.15 0.31 -22.46
C ASP A 33 -9.20 0.03 -20.96
N SER A 34 -10.29 0.40 -20.30
CA SER A 34 -10.50 0.04 -18.89
C SER A 34 -10.70 -1.46 -18.75
N CYS A 35 -10.20 -2.05 -17.67
CA CYS A 35 -10.31 -3.47 -17.37
C CYS A 35 -10.89 -3.73 -15.98
N SER A 36 -11.58 -4.87 -15.88
CA SER A 36 -12.12 -5.41 -14.63
C SER A 36 -12.24 -6.93 -14.77
N ALA A 37 -12.49 -7.65 -13.66
CA ALA A 37 -12.74 -9.09 -13.74
C ALA A 37 -13.93 -9.46 -14.64
N SER A 38 -14.91 -8.56 -14.79
CA SER A 38 -16.05 -8.72 -15.71
C SER A 38 -15.78 -8.28 -17.16
N SER A 39 -14.72 -7.49 -17.37
CA SER A 39 -14.31 -7.01 -18.70
C SER A 39 -12.78 -7.03 -18.79
N PRO A 40 -12.17 -8.23 -18.96
CA PRO A 40 -10.72 -8.36 -19.00
C PRO A 40 -10.11 -7.74 -20.25
N CYS A 41 -8.81 -7.45 -20.21
CA CYS A 41 -8.05 -7.05 -21.38
C CYS A 41 -8.13 -8.10 -22.48
N SER A 42 -8.35 -7.68 -23.73
CA SER A 42 -8.50 -8.60 -24.87
C SER A 42 -7.29 -8.58 -25.82
N SER A 43 -6.60 -7.45 -25.90
CA SER A 43 -5.49 -7.23 -26.84
C SER A 43 -4.20 -7.91 -26.38
N SER A 44 -3.49 -8.57 -27.31
CA SER A 44 -2.13 -9.05 -27.05
C SER A 44 -1.09 -7.92 -26.94
N SER A 45 -1.37 -6.72 -27.46
CA SER A 45 -0.45 -5.57 -27.34
C SER A 45 -0.58 -4.87 -25.99
N SER A 46 -1.66 -5.13 -25.27
CA SER A 46 -2.00 -4.53 -23.98
C SER A 46 -2.66 -5.58 -23.07
N PRO A 47 -1.97 -6.69 -22.75
CA PRO A 47 -2.60 -7.85 -22.13
C PRO A 47 -2.78 -7.70 -20.61
N CYS A 48 -2.06 -6.78 -19.97
CA CYS A 48 -2.02 -6.65 -18.52
C CYS A 48 -2.99 -5.58 -18.04
N CYS A 49 -3.81 -5.91 -17.05
CA CYS A 49 -4.64 -4.95 -16.34
C CYS A 49 -3.86 -4.35 -15.17
N SER A 50 -3.52 -3.07 -15.25
CA SER A 50 -2.83 -2.35 -14.17
C SER A 50 -3.71 -2.22 -12.91
N HIS A 51 -3.07 -1.88 -11.80
CA HIS A 51 -3.75 -1.60 -10.53
C HIS A 51 -4.82 -0.48 -10.65
N SER A 52 -4.61 0.46 -11.57
CA SER A 52 -5.55 1.55 -11.85
C SER A 52 -6.72 1.14 -12.75
N GLY A 53 -6.82 -0.14 -13.14
CA GLY A 53 -7.93 -0.65 -13.95
C GLY A 53 -7.83 -0.30 -15.43
N PHE A 54 -6.61 -0.18 -15.98
CA PHE A 54 -6.38 0.06 -17.40
C PHE A 54 -5.49 -1.01 -18.04
N CYS A 55 -5.83 -1.41 -19.27
CA CYS A 55 -5.07 -2.33 -20.08
C CYS A 55 -3.81 -1.69 -20.63
N GLY A 56 -2.69 -2.41 -20.55
CA GLY A 56 -1.43 -1.99 -21.13
C GLY A 56 -0.38 -3.08 -21.13
N SER A 57 0.86 -2.70 -21.35
CA SER A 57 2.00 -3.60 -21.42
C SER A 57 3.25 -2.96 -20.79
N GLY A 58 4.29 -3.76 -20.57
CA GLY A 58 5.51 -3.32 -19.89
C GLY A 58 5.35 -3.25 -18.37
N THR A 59 6.43 -2.86 -17.68
CA THR A 59 6.53 -2.97 -16.22
C THR A 59 5.45 -2.18 -15.46
N LEU A 60 5.01 -1.02 -15.96
CA LEU A 60 3.96 -0.23 -15.31
C LEU A 60 2.60 -0.95 -15.23
N PHE A 61 2.33 -1.86 -16.16
CA PHE A 61 1.05 -2.57 -16.24
C PHE A 61 1.17 -4.00 -15.76
N CYS A 62 2.29 -4.66 -16.07
CA CYS A 62 2.48 -6.08 -15.81
C CYS A 62 3.32 -6.37 -14.57
N GLY A 63 4.11 -5.41 -14.08
CA GLY A 63 5.20 -5.67 -13.14
C GLY A 63 4.88 -5.66 -11.66
N GLY A 64 3.82 -4.96 -11.26
CA GLY A 64 3.30 -4.98 -9.90
C GLY A 64 1.90 -4.39 -9.84
N GLY A 65 1.02 -4.97 -9.03
CA GLY A 65 -0.40 -4.60 -9.00
C GLY A 65 -1.16 -5.00 -10.27
N CYS A 66 -0.59 -5.89 -11.10
CA CYS A 66 -1.25 -6.41 -12.29
C CYS A 66 -2.36 -7.38 -11.87
N SER A 67 -3.61 -7.08 -12.22
CA SER A 67 -4.74 -7.93 -11.84
C SER A 67 -4.78 -9.19 -12.72
N PRO A 68 -4.55 -10.41 -12.19
CA PRO A 68 -4.57 -11.63 -12.99
C PRO A 68 -5.99 -11.97 -13.49
N LEU A 69 -7.03 -11.53 -12.77
CA LEU A 69 -8.43 -11.78 -13.11
C LEU A 69 -8.97 -10.83 -14.18
N ALA A 70 -8.35 -9.66 -14.34
CA ALA A 70 -8.75 -8.64 -15.31
C ALA A 70 -7.76 -8.53 -16.49
N SER A 71 -6.63 -9.23 -16.43
CA SER A 71 -5.69 -9.37 -17.54
C SER A 71 -6.22 -10.38 -18.56
N LYS A 72 -5.64 -10.39 -19.76
CA LYS A 72 -6.05 -11.29 -20.84
C LYS A 72 -5.92 -12.77 -20.43
N THR A 73 -4.83 -13.10 -19.76
CA THR A 73 -4.60 -14.36 -19.05
C THR A 73 -3.93 -14.06 -17.71
N ALA A 74 -4.11 -14.94 -16.72
CA ALA A 74 -3.47 -14.79 -15.41
C ALA A 74 -1.93 -14.74 -15.50
N THR A 75 -1.36 -15.39 -16.52
CA THR A 75 0.08 -15.46 -16.76
C THR A 75 0.65 -14.27 -17.54
N ASP A 76 -0.17 -13.31 -17.98
CA ASP A 76 0.33 -12.07 -18.60
C ASP A 76 0.93 -11.13 -17.55
N CYS A 77 0.48 -11.21 -16.30
CA CYS A 77 1.13 -10.53 -15.19
C CYS A 77 2.52 -11.12 -14.94
N MET A 78 3.50 -10.27 -14.63
CA MET A 78 4.84 -10.73 -14.32
C MET A 78 4.82 -11.61 -13.06
N PRO A 79 5.63 -12.67 -13.01
CA PRO A 79 5.80 -13.44 -11.78
C PRO A 79 6.26 -12.55 -10.63
N MET A 80 5.67 -12.77 -9.46
CA MET A 80 5.91 -12.00 -8.24
C MET A 80 7.14 -12.56 -7.51
N PRO A 81 8.32 -11.92 -7.54
CA PRO A 81 9.53 -12.50 -6.96
C PRO A 81 9.39 -12.71 -5.44
N VAL A 82 9.84 -13.86 -4.95
CA VAL A 82 9.69 -14.25 -3.53
C VAL A 82 10.52 -13.31 -2.63
N CYS A 83 9.97 -13.04 -1.45
CA CYS A 83 10.59 -12.28 -0.37
C CYS A 83 12.06 -12.67 -0.09
N ILE A 84 12.88 -11.65 0.21
CA ILE A 84 14.24 -11.80 0.72
C ILE A 84 14.33 -10.99 2.02
N ASP A 85 14.93 -11.56 3.06
CA ASP A 85 15.13 -10.86 4.33
C ASP A 85 15.90 -9.55 4.10
N ARG A 86 15.42 -8.46 4.73
CA ARG A 86 16.01 -7.13 4.67
C ARG A 86 16.13 -6.56 6.07
N ASN A 87 17.23 -5.89 6.34
CA ASN A 87 17.39 -5.02 7.51
C ASN A 87 18.26 -3.84 7.07
N VAL A 88 17.62 -2.74 6.73
CA VAL A 88 18.25 -1.60 6.06
C VAL A 88 18.04 -0.36 6.92
N THR A 89 19.14 0.34 7.20
CA THR A 89 19.12 1.72 7.71
C THR A 89 19.27 2.66 6.52
N LEU A 90 18.46 3.71 6.49
CA LEU A 90 18.43 4.72 5.43
C LEU A 90 18.93 6.04 5.99
N THR A 91 19.86 6.64 5.28
CA THR A 91 20.48 7.92 5.57
C THR A 91 20.09 8.96 4.51
N PRO A 92 20.29 10.26 4.75
CA PRO A 92 19.95 11.29 3.78
C PRO A 92 20.65 11.13 2.42
N SER A 93 21.83 10.51 2.37
CA SER A 93 22.55 10.28 1.10
C SER A 93 21.93 9.19 0.22
N ASP A 94 21.06 8.35 0.76
CA ASP A 94 20.55 7.16 0.06
C ASP A 94 19.40 7.48 -0.89
N TYR A 95 18.85 8.70 -0.86
CA TYR A 95 17.62 9.09 -1.56
C TYR A 95 17.65 8.86 -3.08
N ASN A 96 18.83 8.82 -3.69
CA ASN A 96 19.04 8.60 -5.11
C ASN A 96 19.85 7.32 -5.42
N ASP A 97 20.07 6.45 -4.42
CA ASP A 97 20.73 5.17 -4.61
C ASP A 97 19.78 4.21 -5.33
N THR A 98 20.06 3.94 -6.60
CA THR A 98 19.25 3.04 -7.43
C THR A 98 19.37 1.57 -7.06
N SER A 99 20.32 1.20 -6.20
CA SER A 99 20.39 -0.12 -5.57
C SER A 99 19.45 -0.27 -4.37
N LEU A 100 18.90 0.84 -3.87
CA LEU A 100 17.85 0.85 -2.84
C LEU A 100 16.49 1.20 -3.45
N PHE A 101 16.43 2.22 -4.32
CA PHE A 101 15.21 2.75 -4.93
C PHE A 101 15.27 2.62 -6.46
N VAL A 102 14.79 1.49 -6.96
CA VAL A 102 14.78 1.18 -8.39
C VAL A 102 13.73 2.04 -9.10
N PRO A 103 14.05 2.81 -10.14
CA PRO A 103 13.04 3.48 -10.95
C PRO A 103 12.06 2.44 -11.52
N VAL A 104 10.75 2.60 -11.35
CA VAL A 104 9.76 1.57 -11.73
C VAL A 104 9.87 1.12 -13.19
N LEU A 105 10.24 2.01 -14.11
CA LEU A 105 10.45 1.68 -15.53
C LEU A 105 11.65 0.77 -15.79
N GLN A 106 12.57 0.64 -14.83
CA GLN A 106 13.76 -0.22 -14.90
C GLN A 106 13.61 -1.49 -14.06
N TYR A 107 12.49 -1.62 -13.33
CA TYR A 107 12.22 -2.83 -12.56
C TYR A 107 11.89 -3.99 -13.51
N ALA A 108 12.57 -5.12 -13.30
CA ALA A 108 12.55 -6.27 -14.18
C ALA A 108 12.00 -7.53 -13.49
N GLY A 109 11.23 -7.38 -12.40
CA GLY A 109 10.68 -8.53 -11.67
C GLY A 109 11.71 -9.26 -10.79
N ASN A 110 12.76 -8.59 -10.35
CA ASN A 110 13.84 -9.19 -9.57
C ASN A 110 13.98 -8.53 -8.19
N ALA A 111 13.69 -9.32 -7.14
CA ALA A 111 13.76 -8.91 -5.74
C ALA A 111 15.15 -8.44 -5.27
N SER A 112 16.21 -8.78 -5.99
CA SER A 112 17.58 -8.37 -5.67
C SER A 112 18.01 -7.06 -6.34
N GLN A 113 17.18 -6.44 -7.21
CA GLN A 113 17.52 -5.16 -7.85
C GLN A 113 17.59 -4.00 -6.86
N GLY A 114 16.79 -4.05 -5.79
CA GLY A 114 16.85 -3.10 -4.71
C GLY A 114 15.81 -3.34 -3.64
N LEU A 115 15.67 -2.41 -2.69
CA LEU A 115 14.69 -2.52 -1.61
C LEU A 115 13.28 -2.20 -2.11
N PHE A 116 13.11 -1.04 -2.74
CA PHE A 116 11.85 -0.55 -3.28
C PHE A 116 11.95 -0.22 -4.77
N THR A 117 10.83 -0.26 -5.47
CA THR A 117 10.60 0.54 -6.66
C THR A 117 10.09 1.92 -6.26
N LEU A 118 10.55 2.97 -6.95
CA LEU A 118 9.91 4.29 -6.92
C LEU A 118 8.81 4.31 -7.98
N ASP A 119 7.57 4.14 -7.54
CA ASP A 119 6.39 4.00 -8.40
C ASP A 119 5.87 5.35 -8.87
N ALA A 120 5.94 6.37 -8.00
CA ALA A 120 5.50 7.73 -8.28
C ALA A 120 6.17 8.73 -7.32
N GLY A 121 6.18 10.00 -7.72
CA GLY A 121 6.72 11.12 -6.93
C GLY A 121 8.24 11.20 -6.93
N SER A 122 8.79 11.83 -5.90
CA SER A 122 10.23 12.03 -5.74
C SER A 122 10.72 11.72 -4.33
N LEU A 123 11.99 11.35 -4.26
CA LEU A 123 12.74 11.22 -3.00
C LEU A 123 13.75 12.35 -2.89
N ALA A 124 14.07 12.75 -1.67
CA ALA A 124 15.10 13.73 -1.36
C ALA A 124 15.86 13.35 -0.09
N ALA A 125 17.01 13.98 0.13
CA ALA A 125 17.69 13.94 1.41
C ALA A 125 16.78 14.59 2.48
N GLY A 126 16.36 13.80 3.47
CA GLY A 126 15.73 14.31 4.68
C GLY A 126 16.77 14.83 5.68
N PRO A 127 16.33 15.41 6.81
CA PRO A 127 17.23 15.78 7.89
C PRO A 127 18.06 14.63 8.45
N GLU A 128 17.50 13.41 8.51
CA GLU A 128 18.10 12.24 9.17
C GLU A 128 17.93 10.93 8.40
N GLY A 129 17.02 10.87 7.41
CA GLY A 129 16.76 9.71 6.55
C GLY A 129 16.38 10.12 5.14
N VAL A 130 15.61 9.28 4.45
CA VAL A 130 15.11 9.55 3.08
C VAL A 130 13.73 10.19 3.17
N MET A 131 13.55 11.35 2.55
CA MET A 131 12.29 12.07 2.49
C MET A 131 11.48 11.65 1.26
N MET A 132 10.26 11.19 1.47
CA MET A 132 9.26 10.94 0.43
C MET A 132 8.42 12.21 0.24
N GLN A 133 8.40 12.77 -0.97
CA GLN A 133 7.79 14.09 -1.24
C GLN A 133 6.55 14.00 -2.13
N MET A 134 5.40 14.34 -1.55
CA MET A 134 4.15 14.60 -2.27
C MET A 134 4.05 16.09 -2.65
N THR A 135 3.64 16.37 -3.88
CA THR A 135 3.33 17.72 -4.37
C THR A 135 1.89 17.80 -4.84
N GLU A 136 1.40 18.99 -5.17
CA GLU A 136 0.06 19.19 -5.77
C GLU A 136 -0.17 18.34 -7.02
N ASN A 137 0.89 18.07 -7.78
CA ASN A 137 0.82 17.34 -9.05
C ASN A 137 1.05 15.83 -8.91
N SER A 138 1.51 15.34 -7.76
CA SER A 138 1.90 13.93 -7.62
C SER A 138 1.96 13.47 -6.17
N LEU A 139 1.37 12.29 -5.92
CA LEU A 139 1.66 11.49 -4.73
C LEU A 139 3.10 10.96 -4.78
N VAL A 140 3.59 10.45 -3.66
CA VAL A 140 4.84 9.67 -3.62
C VAL A 140 4.54 8.25 -3.18
N LYS A 141 5.10 7.26 -3.88
CA LYS A 141 4.87 5.84 -3.59
C LYS A 141 6.12 5.00 -3.82
N LEU A 142 6.43 4.19 -2.82
CA LEU A 142 7.43 3.13 -2.86
C LEU A 142 6.74 1.77 -2.71
N SER A 143 7.22 0.75 -3.41
CA SER A 143 6.74 -0.63 -3.25
C SER A 143 7.91 -1.62 -3.22
N THR A 144 7.94 -2.59 -2.32
CA THR A 144 9.08 -3.53 -2.21
C THR A 144 9.32 -4.25 -3.52
N THR A 145 10.56 -4.46 -3.94
CA THR A 145 10.83 -5.24 -5.16
C THR A 145 10.41 -6.71 -5.03
N ALA A 146 10.33 -7.23 -3.80
CA ALA A 146 9.87 -8.58 -3.50
C ALA A 146 8.41 -8.62 -3.02
N TYR A 147 7.75 -9.76 -3.23
CA TYR A 147 6.44 -10.07 -2.68
C TYR A 147 6.56 -10.95 -1.42
N ILE A 148 5.84 -10.53 -0.39
CA ILE A 148 5.84 -11.05 0.96
C ILE A 148 4.52 -11.82 1.15
N LEU A 149 4.62 -13.07 1.59
CA LEU A 149 3.47 -13.87 2.00
C LEU A 149 3.75 -14.40 3.39
N TYR A 150 3.15 -13.78 4.38
CA TYR A 150 3.50 -13.90 5.80
C TYR A 150 4.94 -13.45 6.10
N GLY A 151 5.23 -13.22 7.38
CA GLY A 151 6.50 -12.67 7.87
C GLY A 151 6.30 -11.49 8.81
N GLU A 152 7.38 -10.77 9.03
CA GLU A 152 7.41 -9.57 9.87
C GLU A 152 7.94 -8.41 9.01
N MET A 153 7.26 -7.27 9.07
CA MET A 153 7.63 -6.04 8.36
C MET A 153 7.60 -4.88 9.34
N GLU A 154 8.67 -4.11 9.41
CA GLU A 154 8.77 -2.92 10.25
C GLU A 154 9.35 -1.77 9.45
N VAL A 155 8.77 -0.59 9.62
CA VAL A 155 9.27 0.66 9.04
C VAL A 155 9.35 1.71 10.14
N THR A 156 10.53 2.32 10.29
CA THR A 156 10.70 3.48 11.17
C THR A 156 10.54 4.72 10.32
N CYS A 157 9.46 5.46 10.58
CA CYS A 157 9.10 6.66 9.85
C CYS A 157 8.62 7.77 10.78
N ARG A 158 8.62 8.99 10.24
CA ARG A 158 7.97 10.16 10.84
C ARG A 158 7.35 11.00 9.74
N HIS A 159 6.30 11.73 10.07
CA HIS A 159 5.67 12.69 9.17
C HIS A 159 5.02 13.80 9.97
N THR A 160 4.66 14.90 9.31
CA THR A 160 3.85 15.93 9.95
C THR A 160 2.40 15.72 9.58
N ALA A 161 1.53 15.65 10.60
CA ALA A 161 0.09 15.54 10.40
C ALA A 161 -0.45 16.85 9.81
N TYR A 162 -1.06 16.75 8.62
CA TYR A 162 -1.65 17.87 7.92
C TYR A 162 -3.06 17.51 7.46
N GLN A 163 -3.96 18.48 7.52
CA GLN A 163 -5.32 18.32 7.02
C GLN A 163 -5.30 17.90 5.53
N GLY A 164 -6.04 16.83 5.22
CA GLY A 164 -6.19 16.32 3.86
C GLY A 164 -4.98 15.57 3.31
N VAL A 165 -3.91 15.40 4.10
CA VAL A 165 -2.73 14.60 3.75
C VAL A 165 -2.84 13.25 4.45
N VAL A 166 -2.52 12.19 3.73
CA VAL A 166 -2.51 10.82 4.27
C VAL A 166 -1.13 10.24 4.03
N ALA A 167 -0.49 9.75 5.09
CA ALA A 167 0.70 8.90 5.00
C ALA A 167 0.32 7.46 5.29
N THR A 168 0.98 6.51 4.65
CA THR A 168 0.60 5.09 4.75
C THR A 168 1.80 4.15 4.76
N MET A 169 1.64 3.04 5.48
CA MET A 169 2.41 1.81 5.33
C MET A 169 1.40 0.68 5.14
N ILE A 170 1.22 0.22 3.90
CA ILE A 170 0.28 -0.85 3.57
C ILE A 170 1.01 -2.05 3.00
N THR A 171 0.38 -3.21 3.04
CA THR A 171 0.72 -4.30 2.12
C THR A 171 -0.39 -4.46 1.11
N MET A 172 -0.08 -4.69 -0.16
CA MET A 172 -1.09 -4.87 -1.21
C MET A 172 -0.70 -6.00 -2.16
N SER A 173 -1.61 -6.93 -2.40
CA SER A 173 -1.48 -7.98 -3.42
C SER A 173 -2.10 -7.56 -4.75
N ASP A 174 -1.75 -8.29 -5.80
CA ASP A 174 -2.32 -8.14 -7.14
C ASP A 174 -3.81 -8.52 -7.23
N VAL A 175 -4.34 -9.21 -6.22
CA VAL A 175 -5.76 -9.54 -6.07
C VAL A 175 -6.43 -8.77 -4.93
N LEU A 176 -5.78 -7.72 -4.42
CA LEU A 176 -6.29 -6.74 -3.45
C LEU A 176 -6.46 -7.25 -2.01
N ASP A 177 -5.81 -8.35 -1.60
CA ASP A 177 -5.50 -8.52 -0.17
C ASP A 177 -4.64 -7.35 0.31
N GLU A 178 -5.09 -6.72 1.39
CA GLU A 178 -4.53 -5.48 1.93
C GLU A 178 -4.45 -5.51 3.47
N ILE A 179 -3.40 -4.89 4.03
CA ILE A 179 -3.15 -4.72 5.48
C ILE A 179 -2.55 -3.34 5.70
N ASP A 180 -3.14 -2.55 6.58
CA ASP A 180 -2.89 -1.11 6.58
C ASP A 180 -2.41 -0.58 7.92
N TRP A 181 -1.46 0.34 7.82
CA TRP A 181 -1.28 1.48 8.70
C TRP A 181 -1.55 2.75 7.91
N GLU A 182 -2.52 3.54 8.36
CA GLU A 182 -2.88 4.83 7.76
C GLU A 182 -2.79 5.94 8.82
N PHE A 183 -2.12 7.02 8.47
CA PHE A 183 -1.94 8.19 9.33
C PHE A 183 -2.67 9.34 8.70
N THR A 184 -3.82 9.66 9.27
CA THR A 184 -4.81 10.52 8.65
C THR A 184 -5.06 11.73 9.52
N THR A 185 -5.65 12.77 8.92
CA THR A 185 -6.06 13.99 9.61
C THR A 185 -4.91 14.87 10.11
N SER A 186 -5.26 16.01 10.69
CA SER A 186 -4.32 16.89 11.40
C SER A 186 -3.99 16.43 12.83
N ASN A 187 -4.50 15.27 13.26
CA ASN A 187 -4.21 14.71 14.58
C ASN A 187 -2.90 13.93 14.57
N SER A 188 -1.87 14.46 15.23
CA SER A 188 -0.55 13.83 15.32
C SER A 188 -0.51 12.53 16.14
N SER A 189 -1.61 12.13 16.77
CA SER A 189 -1.75 10.86 17.47
C SER A 189 -2.56 9.82 16.71
N ASP A 190 -3.04 10.15 15.52
CA ASP A 190 -3.89 9.27 14.72
C ASP A 190 -3.04 8.25 13.92
N ALA A 191 -3.19 6.99 14.29
CA ALA A 191 -2.67 5.86 13.54
C ALA A 191 -3.78 4.81 13.44
N GLN A 192 -4.22 4.58 12.23
CA GLN A 192 -5.34 3.72 11.90
C GLN A 192 -4.83 2.41 11.34
N THR A 193 -5.55 1.34 11.66
CA THR A 193 -5.25 0.00 11.13
C THR A 193 -6.46 -0.55 10.43
N ASN A 194 -6.23 -1.23 9.32
CA ASN A 194 -7.30 -1.84 8.53
C ASN A 194 -6.79 -3.07 7.75
N TRP A 195 -7.70 -3.81 7.15
CA TRP A 195 -7.36 -4.89 6.22
C TRP A 195 -8.50 -5.09 5.22
N PHE A 196 -8.19 -5.55 4.01
CA PHE A 196 -9.22 -5.88 3.03
C PHE A 196 -8.88 -7.20 2.37
N PRO A 197 -9.68 -8.27 2.55
CA PRO A 197 -9.48 -9.51 1.81
C PRO A 197 -9.97 -9.33 0.37
N GLN A 198 -9.06 -9.35 -0.59
CA GLN A 198 -9.33 -9.21 -2.01
C GLN A 198 -10.19 -7.98 -2.36
N GLY A 199 -9.91 -6.83 -1.73
CA GLY A 199 -10.61 -5.56 -1.97
C GLY A 199 -12.04 -5.52 -1.44
N ARG A 200 -12.43 -6.46 -0.58
CA ARG A 200 -13.78 -6.55 -0.01
C ARG A 200 -13.82 -5.99 1.41
N ILE A 201 -14.92 -5.29 1.72
CA ILE A 201 -15.27 -4.96 3.10
C ILE A 201 -15.92 -6.19 3.73
N VAL A 202 -15.36 -6.65 4.85
CA VAL A 202 -15.87 -7.77 5.64
C VAL A 202 -16.20 -7.32 7.06
N SER A 203 -16.85 -8.18 7.84
CA SER A 203 -17.15 -7.84 9.24
C SER A 203 -15.86 -7.58 10.03
N GLY A 204 -15.75 -6.39 10.62
CA GLY A 204 -14.57 -5.95 11.37
C GLY A 204 -13.51 -5.23 10.52
N SER A 205 -13.62 -5.28 9.19
CA SER A 205 -12.77 -4.55 8.26
C SER A 205 -13.50 -3.34 7.66
N GLY A 206 -12.76 -2.42 7.03
CA GLY A 206 -13.32 -1.14 6.57
C GLY A 206 -13.77 -0.24 7.72
N LYS A 207 -13.29 -0.51 8.94
CA LYS A 207 -13.44 0.33 10.13
C LYS A 207 -12.07 0.55 10.71
N ASP A 208 -11.55 1.72 10.43
CA ASP A 208 -10.29 2.17 10.97
C ASP A 208 -10.30 2.08 12.49
N SER A 209 -9.43 1.23 13.00
CA SER A 209 -9.22 1.12 14.44
C SER A 209 -8.03 1.98 14.78
N GLN A 210 -8.24 2.98 15.65
CA GLN A 210 -7.17 3.70 16.34
C GLN A 210 -6.78 2.89 17.58
N PRO A 211 -5.67 2.12 17.55
CA PRO A 211 -5.30 1.29 18.69
C PRO A 211 -4.49 2.09 19.73
N THR A 212 -4.19 3.37 19.45
CA THR A 212 -3.43 4.26 20.33
C THR A 212 -4.36 5.08 21.23
N SER A 213 -3.91 5.38 22.45
CA SER A 213 -4.68 6.16 23.44
C SER A 213 -4.37 7.67 23.41
N GLY A 214 -3.98 8.21 22.25
CA GLY A 214 -3.66 9.64 22.10
C GLY A 214 -2.27 10.08 22.61
N THR A 215 -1.33 9.14 22.82
CA THR A 215 0.05 9.43 23.27
C THR A 215 1.08 9.35 22.15
N LEU A 216 0.64 9.02 20.94
CA LEU A 216 1.52 8.92 19.77
C LEU A 216 1.82 10.33 19.26
N ASP A 217 3.06 10.57 18.87
CA ASP A 217 3.44 11.75 18.09
C ASP A 217 4.09 11.27 16.79
N VAL A 218 3.35 11.37 15.69
CA VAL A 218 3.82 10.94 14.37
C VAL A 218 4.96 11.79 13.82
N SER A 219 5.25 12.95 14.42
CA SER A 219 6.38 13.80 14.04
C SER A 219 7.71 13.30 14.62
N GLU A 220 7.66 12.43 15.63
CA GLU A 220 8.82 11.71 16.15
C GLU A 220 9.05 10.41 15.39
N TRP A 221 10.25 9.84 15.51
CA TRP A 221 10.55 8.53 14.93
C TRP A 221 9.74 7.43 15.61
N VAL A 222 8.89 6.77 14.85
CA VAL A 222 8.07 5.64 15.32
C VAL A 222 8.28 4.44 14.40
N THR A 223 8.48 3.26 14.99
CA THR A 223 8.53 2.00 14.26
C THR A 223 7.14 1.38 14.20
N TYR A 224 6.54 1.37 13.01
CA TYR A 224 5.28 0.68 12.75
C TYR A 224 5.58 -0.72 12.22
N GLY A 225 4.91 -1.71 12.79
CA GLY A 225 5.14 -3.11 12.48
C GLY A 225 3.87 -3.86 12.08
N ILE A 226 4.07 -4.88 11.25
CA ILE A 226 3.10 -5.91 10.87
C ILE A 226 3.77 -7.26 11.13
N ASN A 227 3.21 -8.06 12.04
CA ASN A 227 3.54 -9.47 12.21
C ASN A 227 2.41 -10.31 11.64
N TRP A 228 2.62 -10.81 10.42
CA TRP A 228 1.61 -11.51 9.63
C TRP A 228 1.95 -12.99 9.53
N GLN A 229 1.13 -13.83 10.15
CA GLN A 229 1.30 -15.27 10.20
C GLN A 229 0.09 -15.97 9.54
N PRO A 230 0.17 -17.27 9.22
CA PRO A 230 -0.96 -17.98 8.63
C PRO A 230 -2.24 -17.98 9.48
N ASP A 231 -2.12 -17.85 10.80
CA ASP A 231 -3.20 -17.96 11.78
C ASP A 231 -3.54 -16.65 12.51
N ARG A 232 -2.66 -15.64 12.46
CA ARG A 232 -2.84 -14.34 13.10
C ARG A 232 -2.10 -13.22 12.39
N LEU A 233 -2.67 -12.03 12.47
CA LEU A 233 -2.08 -10.78 12.02
C LEU A 233 -2.02 -9.83 13.21
N GLN A 234 -0.87 -9.22 13.45
CA GLN A 234 -0.68 -8.27 14.54
C GLN A 234 -0.09 -6.97 14.01
N TRP A 235 -0.59 -5.86 14.52
CA TRP A 235 -0.04 -4.53 14.29
C TRP A 235 0.77 -4.11 15.52
N LEU A 236 1.93 -3.51 15.28
CA LEU A 236 2.88 -3.16 16.32
C LEU A 236 3.27 -1.68 16.21
N ILE A 237 3.54 -1.06 17.37
CA ILE A 237 4.16 0.26 17.49
C ILE A 237 5.35 0.11 18.43
N ASN A 238 6.55 0.44 17.98
CA ASN A 238 7.80 0.32 18.74
C ASN A 238 7.98 -1.07 19.38
N GLY A 239 7.66 -2.12 18.60
CA GLY A 239 7.72 -3.52 19.03
C GLY A 239 6.57 -3.98 19.96
N ALA A 240 5.70 -3.08 20.42
CA ALA A 240 4.53 -3.46 21.23
C ALA A 240 3.32 -3.77 20.35
N VAL A 241 2.69 -4.92 20.57
CA VAL A 241 1.45 -5.29 19.86
C VAL A 241 0.29 -4.40 20.33
N VAL A 242 -0.35 -3.72 19.39
CA VAL A 242 -1.49 -2.82 19.66
C VAL A 242 -2.81 -3.31 19.08
N ARG A 243 -2.77 -4.23 18.09
CA ARG A 243 -3.96 -4.91 17.55
C ARG A 243 -3.62 -6.34 17.14
N THR A 244 -4.60 -7.24 17.24
CA THR A 244 -4.47 -8.61 16.74
C THR A 244 -5.76 -9.04 16.05
N LEU A 245 -5.65 -9.55 14.82
CA LEU A 245 -6.68 -10.24 14.06
C LEU A 245 -6.33 -11.73 14.02
N LYS A 246 -7.28 -12.59 14.41
CA LYS A 246 -7.13 -14.04 14.25
C LYS A 246 -7.76 -14.47 12.94
N ARG A 247 -7.17 -15.45 12.26
CA ARG A 247 -7.78 -16.08 11.09
C ARG A 247 -8.95 -16.94 11.52
N THR A 248 -10.16 -16.58 11.09
CA THR A 248 -11.38 -17.37 11.34
C THR A 248 -11.95 -18.00 10.07
N ASP A 249 -11.71 -17.38 8.91
CA ASP A 249 -12.26 -17.80 7.61
C ASP A 249 -11.46 -17.21 6.43
N TYR A 250 -12.07 -17.16 5.25
CA TYR A 250 -11.53 -16.61 3.99
C TYR A 250 -11.47 -15.08 3.92
N SER A 251 -11.84 -14.38 4.99
CA SER A 251 -11.76 -12.93 5.12
C SER A 251 -10.39 -12.46 5.63
N TYR A 252 -9.45 -13.41 5.76
CA TYR A 252 -8.08 -13.17 6.21
C TYR A 252 -7.13 -13.03 5.01
N PRO A 253 -6.30 -11.96 4.95
CA PRO A 253 -5.30 -11.79 3.90
C PRO A 253 -4.39 -13.00 3.81
N SER A 254 -4.25 -13.57 2.61
CA SER A 254 -3.51 -14.82 2.41
C SER A 254 -2.87 -14.96 1.02
N THR A 255 -2.73 -13.86 0.28
CA THR A 255 -2.05 -13.82 -1.01
C THR A 255 -0.78 -12.95 -0.96
N PRO A 256 0.26 -13.23 -1.77
CA PRO A 256 1.51 -12.46 -1.72
C PRO A 256 1.28 -10.97 -1.97
N THR A 257 1.86 -10.13 -1.13
CA THR A 257 1.72 -8.67 -1.15
C THR A 257 3.06 -7.98 -1.34
N ARG A 258 3.08 -6.75 -1.83
CA ARG A 258 4.24 -5.85 -1.69
C ARG A 258 3.99 -4.95 -0.49
N LEU A 259 5.00 -4.67 0.32
CA LEU A 259 4.96 -3.57 1.28
C LEU A 259 5.07 -2.26 0.51
N GLN A 260 4.15 -1.33 0.75
CA GLN A 260 4.05 -0.06 0.07
C GLN A 260 4.03 1.08 1.08
N LEU A 261 4.82 2.10 0.79
CA LEU A 261 4.85 3.35 1.54
C LEU A 261 4.33 4.45 0.64
N SER A 262 3.44 5.31 1.13
CA SER A 262 2.98 6.43 0.31
C SER A 262 2.56 7.65 1.13
N VAL A 263 2.63 8.81 0.48
CA VAL A 263 1.98 10.05 0.93
C VAL A 263 1.10 10.56 -0.19
N TRP A 264 -0.19 10.76 0.08
CA TRP A 264 -1.20 11.11 -0.92
C TRP A 264 -2.26 12.08 -0.38
N ALA A 265 -2.94 12.77 -1.29
CA ALA A 265 -3.90 13.82 -0.98
C ALA A 265 -5.31 13.25 -0.79
N GLY A 266 -5.61 12.72 0.40
CA GLY A 266 -6.96 12.25 0.77
C GLY A 266 -8.01 13.35 0.68
N GLY A 267 -7.62 14.59 1.00
CA GLY A 267 -8.48 15.77 0.95
C GLY A 267 -8.62 16.41 -0.43
N ASN A 268 -8.20 15.74 -1.50
CA ASN A 268 -8.36 16.25 -2.86
C ASN A 268 -9.86 16.35 -3.21
N SER A 269 -10.27 17.46 -3.83
CA SER A 269 -11.67 17.73 -4.19
C SER A 269 -12.26 16.74 -5.21
N THR A 270 -11.44 15.96 -5.90
CA THR A 270 -11.89 14.89 -6.80
C THR A 270 -12.20 13.58 -6.09
N ASN A 271 -11.81 13.44 -4.81
CA ASN A 271 -12.09 12.23 -4.04
C ASN A 271 -13.55 12.17 -3.56
N ALA A 272 -14.01 10.98 -3.20
CA ALA A 272 -15.32 10.83 -2.57
C ALA A 272 -15.38 11.60 -1.25
N GLN A 273 -16.52 12.22 -0.95
CA GLN A 273 -16.68 13.07 0.25
C GLN A 273 -16.28 12.35 1.54
N GLY A 274 -16.58 11.05 1.67
CA GLY A 274 -16.17 10.26 2.83
C GLY A 274 -14.65 10.17 3.01
N VAL A 275 -13.87 10.12 1.92
CA VAL A 275 -12.39 10.11 1.97
C VAL A 275 -11.87 11.50 2.35
N ILE A 276 -12.49 12.55 1.82
CA ILE A 276 -12.15 13.93 2.18
C ILE A 276 -12.38 14.14 3.68
N ASP A 277 -13.54 13.74 4.19
CA ASP A 277 -13.88 13.88 5.61
C ASP A 277 -12.96 13.02 6.50
N TRP A 278 -12.71 11.77 6.11
CA TRP A 278 -11.82 10.85 6.80
C TRP A 278 -10.37 11.35 6.88
N SER A 279 -9.86 11.97 5.81
CA SER A 279 -8.52 12.60 5.80
C SER A 279 -8.46 13.94 6.54
N GLY A 280 -9.55 14.35 7.21
CA GLY A 280 -9.64 15.55 8.03
C GLY A 280 -10.13 16.79 7.29
N GLY A 281 -10.57 16.66 6.04
CA GLY A 281 -11.11 17.74 5.21
C GLY A 281 -10.24 18.09 4.00
N PRO A 282 -10.58 19.17 3.27
CA PRO A 282 -9.87 19.56 2.07
C PRO A 282 -8.38 19.86 2.31
N ILE A 283 -7.52 19.35 1.44
CA ILE A 283 -6.09 19.67 1.45
C ILE A 283 -5.85 21.12 0.99
N SER A 284 -4.82 21.78 1.53
CA SER A 284 -4.37 23.11 1.09
C SER A 284 -2.96 23.06 0.52
N TYR A 285 -2.73 23.64 -0.64
CA TYR A 285 -1.38 23.84 -1.23
C TYR A 285 -0.90 25.29 -1.11
N THR A 286 -1.65 26.14 -0.40
CA THR A 286 -1.36 27.57 -0.26
C THR A 286 -1.04 27.99 1.17
N ASN A 287 -1.06 27.05 2.13
CA ASN A 287 -0.63 27.30 3.50
C ASN A 287 0.89 27.55 3.58
N SER A 288 1.33 28.16 4.68
CA SER A 288 2.74 28.49 4.88
C SER A 288 3.63 27.25 4.93
N GLN A 289 3.12 26.11 5.41
CA GLN A 289 3.89 24.87 5.48
C GLN A 289 4.25 24.34 4.09
N TYR A 290 3.27 24.18 3.20
CA TYR A 290 3.49 23.71 1.84
C TYR A 290 4.31 24.71 1.03
N THR A 291 3.99 26.00 1.11
CA THR A 291 4.70 27.04 0.34
C THR A 291 6.17 27.20 0.76
N THR A 292 6.51 26.87 2.01
CA THR A 292 7.90 26.89 2.49
C THR A 292 8.72 25.72 1.95
N ASN A 293 8.15 24.51 1.98
CA ASN A 293 8.86 23.27 1.63
C ASN A 293 8.75 22.91 0.14
N GLY A 294 7.64 23.28 -0.49
CA GLY A 294 7.23 22.84 -1.82
C GLY A 294 6.63 21.42 -1.86
N TYR A 295 6.45 20.77 -0.71
CA TYR A 295 5.93 19.41 -0.59
C TYR A 295 5.30 19.14 0.78
N TYR A 296 4.47 18.10 0.84
CA TYR A 296 4.17 17.33 2.04
C TYR A 296 4.94 16.02 2.02
N GLY A 297 5.29 15.43 3.17
CA GLY A 297 6.15 14.26 3.14
C GLY A 297 6.19 13.42 4.40
N MET A 298 6.82 12.25 4.21
CA MET A 298 7.14 11.28 5.25
C MET A 298 8.61 10.93 5.10
N GLU A 299 9.33 10.94 6.21
CA GLU A 299 10.73 10.56 6.26
C GLU A 299 10.87 9.13 6.78
N ILE A 300 11.75 8.35 6.17
CA ILE A 300 12.01 6.95 6.53
C ILE A 300 13.49 6.77 6.90
N SER A 301 13.75 6.07 8.00
CA SER A 301 15.11 5.82 8.51
C SER A 301 15.48 4.35 8.60
N SER A 302 14.50 3.44 8.66
CA SER A 302 14.82 2.01 8.60
C SER A 302 13.66 1.17 8.07
N VAL A 303 14.02 0.05 7.44
CA VAL A 303 13.08 -0.98 7.00
C VAL A 303 13.64 -2.34 7.38
N SER A 304 12.84 -3.13 8.10
CA SER A 304 13.11 -4.53 8.39
C SER A 304 12.03 -5.42 7.78
N ILE A 305 12.43 -6.46 7.06
CA ILE A 305 11.56 -7.47 6.50
C ILE A 305 12.16 -8.81 6.84
N LYS A 306 11.39 -9.65 7.51
CA LYS A 306 11.71 -11.05 7.79
C LYS A 306 10.67 -11.93 7.12
N CYS A 307 11.09 -12.64 6.10
CA CYS A 307 10.22 -13.49 5.30
C CYS A 307 9.80 -14.72 6.10
N ALA A 308 8.56 -15.15 5.93
CA ALA A 308 8.15 -16.47 6.36
C ALA A 308 8.81 -17.57 5.51
N ASP A 309 8.96 -18.76 6.09
CA ASP A 309 9.31 -19.96 5.34
C ASP A 309 8.18 -20.27 4.33
N THR A 310 8.51 -20.36 3.04
CA THR A 310 7.52 -20.62 1.98
C THR A 310 6.70 -21.91 2.16
N SER A 311 7.17 -22.87 2.97
CA SER A 311 6.42 -24.08 3.30
C SER A 311 5.14 -23.80 4.09
N ILE A 312 5.06 -22.69 4.83
CA ILE A 312 3.87 -22.33 5.62
C ILE A 312 2.75 -21.74 4.74
N ALA A 313 3.06 -21.39 3.50
CA ALA A 313 2.11 -20.78 2.58
C ALA A 313 1.11 -21.78 1.96
N ASN A 314 1.28 -23.09 2.20
CA ASN A 314 0.44 -24.17 1.63
C ASN A 314 0.25 -24.02 0.09
N VAL A 315 1.37 -23.79 -0.61
CA VAL A 315 1.39 -23.49 -2.06
C VAL A 315 1.78 -24.71 -2.90
N SER A 316 1.25 -24.76 -4.12
CA SER A 316 1.73 -25.69 -5.16
C SER A 316 2.94 -25.09 -5.89
N THR A 317 4.04 -25.82 -5.97
CA THR A 317 5.26 -25.39 -6.68
C THR A 317 5.29 -25.92 -8.12
N ILE A 318 5.54 -25.05 -9.10
CA ILE A 318 5.74 -25.43 -10.51
C ILE A 318 7.21 -25.14 -10.87
N GLY A 319 7.94 -26.15 -11.37
CA GLY A 319 9.35 -26.04 -11.78
C GLY A 319 10.31 -26.88 -10.92
N LYS A 320 11.45 -27.29 -11.52
CA LYS A 320 12.51 -28.10 -10.89
C LYS A 320 13.78 -27.27 -10.65
N GLY A 321 13.65 -26.15 -9.94
CA GLY A 321 14.82 -25.39 -9.49
C GLY A 321 15.46 -26.05 -8.26
N SER A 322 16.79 -26.16 -8.23
CA SER A 322 17.55 -26.69 -7.08
C SER A 322 17.49 -25.80 -5.84
N ASN A 323 16.99 -24.56 -5.99
CA ASN A 323 17.10 -23.46 -5.01
C ASN A 323 15.74 -23.06 -4.40
N GLY A 324 14.71 -23.93 -4.50
CA GLY A 324 13.37 -23.62 -4.01
C GLY A 324 12.57 -22.65 -4.89
N PRO A 325 11.38 -22.19 -4.43
CA PRO A 325 10.53 -21.25 -5.17
C PRO A 325 11.20 -19.88 -5.34
N THR A 326 11.19 -19.32 -6.55
CA THR A 326 11.79 -18.01 -6.87
C THR A 326 10.75 -16.91 -7.11
N SER A 327 9.53 -17.28 -7.45
CA SER A 327 8.41 -16.36 -7.69
C SER A 327 7.07 -17.03 -7.41
N TRP A 328 6.08 -16.21 -7.11
CA TRP A 328 4.68 -16.56 -7.04
C TRP A 328 4.00 -16.25 -8.37
N THR A 329 3.03 -17.06 -8.76
CA THR A 329 2.17 -16.82 -9.93
C THR A 329 0.73 -17.20 -9.60
N TYR A 330 -0.22 -16.48 -10.17
CA TYR A 330 -1.61 -16.91 -10.18
C TYR A 330 -1.81 -17.86 -11.36
N THR A 331 -2.41 -19.03 -11.10
CA THR A 331 -2.56 -20.10 -12.10
C THR A 331 -3.95 -20.19 -12.73
N GLY A 332 -4.89 -19.33 -12.32
CA GLY A 332 -6.29 -19.34 -12.78
C GLY A 332 -7.18 -20.17 -11.89
#